data_AF-A0A3D1AMV6-F1
#
_entry.id   AF-A0A3D1AMV6-F1
#
_cell.length_a   1.000
_cell.length_b   1.000
_cell.length_c   1.000
_cell.angle_alpha   90.00
_cell.angle_beta   90.00
_cell.angle_gamma   90.00
#
_symmetry.space_group_name_H-M   'P 1'
#
loop_
_entity.id
_entity.type
_entity.pdbx_description
1 polymer ?
#
loop_
_entity_poly.entity_id
_entity_poly.type
_entity_poly.pdbx_seq_one_letter_code
_entity_poly.pdbx_strand_id
1 'polypeptide(L)'
;MMAPNQQGKQVQQRHDILHTCNCGAGCTCNTTKTSPGVCRCGAPLKWGHILKIEGDEAILCQCDEGCTCALNRQEQSKCTCGKPVKRVNLKGTGLYFCNCGGSCMCNTVSDKPGKCGCGMDLKKVD
;
A
#
# COMPACT_ATOMS: atom_id res chain seq x y z
N MET A 1 -40.13 17.40 15.35
CA MET A 1 -38.71 17.61 15.72
C MET A 1 -38.01 16.26 15.79
N MET A 2 -36.80 16.19 15.24
CA MET A 2 -35.72 15.20 15.45
C MET A 2 -35.88 13.78 14.82
N ALA A 3 -35.18 13.57 13.71
CA ALA A 3 -34.76 12.26 13.21
C ALA A 3 -33.37 11.90 13.77
N PRO A 4 -33.10 10.65 14.19
CA PRO A 4 -31.75 10.27 14.61
C PRO A 4 -30.93 9.63 13.48
N ASN A 5 -29.77 10.26 13.26
CA ASN A 5 -28.46 9.66 12.99
C ASN A 5 -28.25 8.80 11.74
N GLN A 6 -27.82 9.48 10.67
CA GLN A 6 -27.00 8.87 9.63
C GLN A 6 -25.57 8.67 10.14
N GLN A 7 -25.28 7.49 10.68
CA GLN A 7 -23.90 7.05 10.87
C GLN A 7 -23.37 6.54 9.53
N GLY A 8 -22.81 7.47 8.75
CA GLY A 8 -22.04 7.18 7.56
C GLY A 8 -20.91 6.21 7.90
N LYS A 9 -21.02 5.02 7.30
CA LYS A 9 -20.03 3.96 7.17
C LYS A 9 -18.60 4.51 7.09
N GLN A 10 -17.92 4.60 8.23
CA GLN A 10 -16.49 4.87 8.30
C GLN A 10 -15.78 3.67 7.68
N VAL A 11 -15.39 3.76 6.41
CA VAL A 11 -14.41 2.84 5.83
C VAL A 11 -13.15 3.06 6.66
N GLN A 12 -12.83 2.10 7.53
CA GLN A 12 -11.60 2.08 8.32
C GLN A 12 -10.45 2.47 7.38
N GLN A 13 -9.86 3.65 7.61
CA GLN A 13 -8.75 4.15 6.80
C GLN A 13 -7.62 3.11 6.88
N ARG A 14 -7.46 2.33 5.81
CA ARG A 14 -6.46 1.28 5.70
C ARG A 14 -5.10 1.95 5.50
N HIS A 15 -4.20 1.72 6.45
CA HIS A 15 -2.85 2.31 6.46
C HIS A 15 -1.84 1.53 5.63
N ASP A 16 -2.27 0.46 4.99
CA ASP A 16 -1.45 -0.55 4.31
C ASP A 16 -1.84 -0.66 2.83
N ILE A 17 -2.26 0.46 2.24
CA ILE A 17 -2.74 0.56 0.85
C ILE A 17 -1.86 1.51 0.05
N LEU A 18 -1.54 1.09 -1.17
CA LEU A 18 -0.92 1.94 -2.18
C LEU A 18 -1.65 1.85 -3.50
N HIS A 19 -1.82 3.01 -4.12
CA HIS A 19 -2.33 3.19 -5.47
C HIS A 19 -1.15 3.37 -6.41
N THR A 20 -0.98 2.45 -7.36
CA THR A 20 0.21 2.37 -8.25
C THR A 20 -0.22 2.28 -9.71
N CYS A 21 0.61 2.63 -10.70
CA CYS A 21 0.16 2.57 -12.11
C CYS A 21 -0.43 1.20 -12.46
N ASN A 22 -1.56 1.19 -13.17
CA ASN A 22 -2.14 -0.01 -13.76
C ASN A 22 -1.46 -0.47 -15.07
N CYS A 23 -0.25 0.01 -15.35
CA CYS A 23 0.50 -0.30 -16.57
C CYS A 23 1.05 -1.74 -16.63
N GLY A 24 0.82 -2.58 -15.61
CA GLY A 24 1.36 -3.95 -15.52
C GLY A 24 2.77 -4.05 -14.92
N ALA A 25 3.37 -5.25 -15.01
CA ALA A 25 4.64 -5.60 -14.34
C ALA A 25 5.87 -4.86 -14.89
N GLY A 26 5.85 -4.41 -16.16
CA GLY A 26 6.93 -3.64 -16.78
C GLY A 26 6.89 -2.13 -16.54
N CYS A 27 6.05 -1.66 -15.61
CA CYS A 27 5.79 -0.25 -15.40
C CYS A 27 6.96 0.48 -14.72
N THR A 28 7.59 1.42 -15.43
CA THR A 28 8.66 2.29 -14.91
C THR A 28 8.17 3.65 -14.40
N CYS A 29 6.85 3.90 -14.41
CA CYS A 29 6.30 5.21 -14.05
C CYS A 29 6.57 5.62 -12.59
N ASN A 30 6.78 4.64 -11.72
CA ASN A 30 6.98 4.75 -10.27
C ASN A 30 5.98 5.68 -9.54
N THR A 31 4.84 6.01 -10.15
CA THR A 31 3.82 6.82 -9.50
C THR A 31 3.08 5.95 -8.50
N THR A 32 3.19 6.36 -7.24
CA THR A 32 2.69 5.64 -6.07
C THR A 32 2.08 6.66 -5.12
N LYS A 33 0.86 6.39 -4.63
CA LYS A 33 0.11 7.28 -3.72
C LYS A 33 -0.63 6.47 -2.67
N THR A 34 -0.94 7.08 -1.53
CA THR A 34 -1.84 6.49 -0.52
C THR A 34 -3.32 6.66 -0.88
N SER A 35 -3.63 7.50 -1.87
CA SER A 35 -4.99 7.78 -2.36
C SER A 35 -5.15 7.46 -3.85
N PRO A 36 -6.39 7.24 -4.33
CA PRO A 36 -6.68 7.09 -5.75
C PRO A 36 -6.18 8.29 -6.57
N GLY A 37 -5.97 8.08 -7.87
CA GLY A 37 -5.59 9.15 -8.77
C GLY A 37 -5.10 8.64 -10.11
N VAL A 38 -4.35 9.49 -10.80
CA VAL A 38 -3.81 9.21 -12.14
C VAL A 38 -2.29 9.13 -12.05
N CYS A 39 -1.72 8.17 -12.78
CA CYS A 39 -0.29 7.99 -12.96
C CYS A 39 0.27 9.08 -13.87
N ARG A 40 1.59 9.37 -13.81
CA ARG A 40 2.24 10.31 -14.73
C ARG A 40 2.07 9.98 -16.22
N CYS A 41 1.81 8.72 -16.57
CA CYS A 41 1.53 8.29 -17.94
C CYS A 41 0.06 8.45 -18.38
N GLY A 42 -0.80 8.98 -17.51
CA GLY A 42 -2.23 9.15 -17.77
C GLY A 42 -3.13 7.96 -17.39
N ALA A 43 -2.55 6.78 -17.12
CA ALA A 43 -3.34 5.63 -16.68
C ALA A 43 -3.85 5.81 -15.23
N PRO A 44 -5.03 5.26 -14.88
CA PRO A 44 -5.52 5.29 -13.50
C PRO A 44 -4.58 4.49 -12.59
N LEU A 45 -4.45 4.94 -11.35
CA LEU A 45 -3.77 4.18 -10.30
C LEU A 45 -4.68 3.04 -9.86
N LYS A 46 -4.11 1.85 -9.78
CA LYS A 46 -4.75 0.65 -9.27
C LYS A 46 -4.43 0.48 -7.78
N TRP A 47 -5.46 0.19 -7.00
CA TRP A 47 -5.37 -0.17 -5.60
C TRP A 47 -4.49 -1.40 -5.39
N GLY A 48 -3.72 -1.43 -4.32
CA GLY A 48 -2.90 -2.56 -3.94
C GLY A 48 -2.74 -2.65 -2.42
N HIS A 49 -2.93 -3.85 -1.89
CA HIS A 49 -2.72 -4.15 -0.48
C HIS A 49 -1.24 -4.47 -0.24
N ILE A 50 -0.58 -3.72 0.63
CA ILE A 50 0.80 -3.97 1.03
C ILE A 50 0.83 -5.23 1.90
N LEU A 51 1.51 -6.26 1.39
CA LEU A 51 1.73 -7.52 2.07
C LEU A 51 2.94 -7.44 2.99
N LYS A 52 3.96 -6.70 2.57
CA LYS A 52 5.24 -6.57 3.25
C LYS A 52 6.01 -5.38 2.70
N ILE A 53 6.85 -4.77 3.53
CA ILE A 53 7.89 -3.84 3.08
C ILE A 53 9.26 -4.47 3.38
N GLU A 54 10.11 -4.56 2.35
CA GLU A 54 11.46 -5.11 2.43
C GLU A 54 12.46 -4.04 1.99
N GLY A 55 13.23 -3.52 2.94
CA GLY A 55 14.09 -2.35 2.69
C GLY A 55 13.24 -1.16 2.26
N ASP A 56 13.42 -0.73 1.01
CA ASP A 56 12.69 0.39 0.42
C ASP A 56 11.66 -0.08 -0.63
N GLU A 57 11.40 -1.38 -0.75
CA GLU A 57 10.40 -1.95 -1.64
C GLU A 57 9.12 -2.33 -0.88
N ALA A 58 7.97 -1.83 -1.36
CA ALA A 58 6.67 -2.36 -1.00
C ALA A 58 6.32 -3.55 -1.90
N ILE A 59 5.82 -4.63 -1.30
CA ILE A 59 5.29 -5.80 -2.00
C ILE A 59 3.77 -5.79 -1.87
N LEU A 60 3.07 -5.67 -3.00
CA LEU A 60 1.63 -5.46 -3.04
C LEU A 60 0.91 -6.64 -3.68
N CYS A 61 -0.25 -6.99 -3.12
CA CYS A 61 -1.25 -7.79 -3.83
C CYS A 61 -2.17 -6.87 -4.65
N GLN A 62 -2.30 -7.14 -5.95
CA GLN A 62 -3.15 -6.36 -6.87
C GLN A 62 -4.52 -7.01 -7.14
N CYS A 63 -5.05 -7.72 -6.14
CA CYS A 63 -6.46 -8.14 -6.11
C CYS A 63 -7.39 -6.91 -6.05
N ASP A 64 -8.69 -7.16 -6.14
CA ASP A 64 -9.69 -6.12 -6.01
C ASP A 64 -9.67 -5.48 -4.62
N GLU A 65 -10.23 -4.27 -4.54
CA GLU A 65 -10.28 -3.49 -3.30
C GLU A 65 -10.94 -4.27 -2.17
N GLY A 66 -10.35 -4.20 -0.98
CA GLY A 66 -10.77 -4.98 0.18
C GLY A 66 -10.04 -6.31 0.35
N CYS A 67 -9.08 -6.64 -0.54
CA CYS A 67 -8.22 -7.81 -0.37
C CYS A 67 -7.50 -7.81 1.00
N THR A 68 -7.46 -9.00 1.61
CA THR A 68 -6.78 -9.30 2.88
C THR A 68 -5.76 -10.44 2.74
N CYS A 69 -5.36 -10.77 1.51
CA CYS A 69 -4.37 -11.82 1.26
C CYS A 69 -3.05 -11.48 1.97
N ALA A 70 -2.32 -12.50 2.40
CA ALA A 70 -0.93 -12.38 2.86
C ALA A 70 0.06 -12.74 1.74
N LEU A 71 1.35 -12.41 1.93
CA LEU A 71 2.44 -12.90 1.09
C LEU A 71 2.57 -14.42 1.23
N ASN A 72 2.72 -15.13 0.11
CA ASN A 72 2.95 -16.57 0.15
C ASN A 72 4.37 -16.86 0.66
N ARG A 73 4.49 -17.71 1.69
CA ARG A 73 5.76 -18.04 2.34
C ARG A 73 6.64 -19.01 1.53
N GLN A 74 6.02 -19.86 0.71
CA GLN A 74 6.73 -20.82 -0.15
C GLN A 74 7.18 -20.16 -1.45
N GLU A 75 6.38 -19.23 -1.97
CA GLU A 75 6.65 -18.54 -3.23
C GLU A 75 6.39 -17.02 -3.08
N GLN A 76 7.40 -16.28 -2.62
CA GLN A 76 7.29 -14.84 -2.33
C GLN A 76 7.08 -13.94 -3.56
N SER A 77 6.98 -14.52 -4.77
CA SER A 77 6.50 -13.83 -5.97
C SER A 77 4.97 -13.82 -6.08
N LYS A 78 4.25 -14.47 -5.14
CA LYS A 78 2.78 -14.58 -5.16
C LYS A 78 2.14 -14.24 -3.81
N CYS A 79 0.89 -13.80 -3.87
CA CYS A 79 0.01 -13.75 -2.71
C CYS A 79 -0.46 -15.17 -2.35
N THR A 80 -1.02 -15.33 -1.16
CA THR A 80 -1.67 -16.57 -0.69
C THR A 80 -2.83 -17.05 -1.59
N CYS A 81 -3.42 -16.17 -2.39
CA CYS A 81 -4.42 -16.53 -3.41
C CYS A 81 -3.81 -17.02 -4.75
N GLY A 82 -2.48 -17.15 -4.84
CA GLY A 82 -1.78 -17.62 -6.05
C GLY A 82 -1.54 -16.57 -7.13
N LYS A 83 -2.07 -15.35 -6.99
CA LYS A 83 -1.79 -14.24 -7.92
C LYS A 83 -0.39 -13.66 -7.70
N PRO A 84 0.29 -13.18 -8.76
CA PRO A 84 1.60 -12.54 -8.62
C PRO A 84 1.52 -11.25 -7.79
N VAL A 85 2.57 -10.97 -7.04
CA VAL A 85 2.75 -9.70 -6.33
C VAL A 85 3.37 -8.64 -7.23
N LYS A 86 3.11 -7.37 -6.94
CA LYS A 86 3.80 -6.23 -7.54
C LYS A 86 4.80 -5.65 -6.56
N ARG A 87 6.04 -5.43 -7.00
CA ARG A 87 7.08 -4.71 -6.24
C ARG A 87 7.10 -3.26 -6.66
N VAL A 88 7.23 -2.35 -5.69
CA VAL A 88 7.27 -0.91 -5.91
C VAL A 88 8.36 -0.31 -5.06
N ASN A 89 9.27 0.43 -5.69
CA ASN A 89 10.32 1.15 -4.99
C ASN A 89 9.75 2.45 -4.40
N LEU A 90 9.86 2.61 -3.08
CA LEU A 90 9.36 3.77 -2.35
C LEU A 90 10.33 4.95 -2.38
N LYS A 91 11.58 4.76 -2.83
CA LYS A 91 12.57 5.83 -2.95
C LYS A 91 12.09 6.92 -3.90
N GLY A 92 12.19 8.18 -3.44
CA GLY A 92 11.79 9.36 -4.22
C GLY A 92 10.28 9.49 -4.45
N THR A 93 9.45 8.64 -3.83
CA THR A 93 7.98 8.75 -3.94
C THR A 93 7.40 9.82 -3.02
N GLY A 94 8.17 10.30 -2.05
CA GLY A 94 7.70 11.23 -1.03
C GLY A 94 6.97 10.57 0.14
N LEU A 95 6.75 9.25 0.10
CA LEU A 95 5.96 8.52 1.09
C LEU A 95 6.76 8.14 2.33
N TYR A 96 6.05 8.11 3.45
CA TYR A 96 6.52 7.67 4.76
C TYR A 96 6.03 6.26 5.02
N PHE A 97 6.89 5.36 5.50
CA PHE A 97 6.51 3.97 5.74
C PHE A 97 7.19 3.37 6.97
N CYS A 98 6.57 2.34 7.53
CA CYS A 98 7.11 1.62 8.66
C CYS A 98 8.34 0.81 8.27
N ASN A 99 9.48 1.08 8.92
CA ASN A 99 10.75 0.40 8.68
C ASN A 99 11.14 -0.56 9.82
N CYS A 100 10.15 -1.21 10.44
CA CYS A 100 10.42 -2.26 11.43
C CYS A 100 11.08 -3.53 10.84
N GLY A 101 11.37 -3.56 9.53
CA GLY A 101 11.98 -4.68 8.84
C GLY A 101 10.99 -5.80 8.49
N GLY A 102 11.52 -6.90 7.95
CA GLY A 102 10.73 -7.95 7.30
C GLY A 102 9.85 -8.81 8.23
N SER A 103 9.93 -8.63 9.55
CA SER A 103 9.04 -9.31 10.51
C SER A 103 7.82 -8.46 10.89
N CYS A 104 7.77 -7.19 10.50
CA CYS A 104 6.67 -6.30 10.84
C CYS A 104 5.46 -6.54 9.95
N MET A 105 4.28 -6.60 10.57
CA MET A 105 2.99 -6.76 9.90
C MET A 105 2.18 -5.45 9.85
N CYS A 106 2.69 -4.36 10.42
CA CYS A 106 1.96 -3.10 10.46
C CYS A 106 1.83 -2.47 9.08
N ASN A 107 2.78 -2.72 8.17
CA ASN A 107 2.77 -2.29 6.76
C ASN A 107 2.29 -0.84 6.53
N THR A 108 2.51 0.03 7.52
CA THR A 108 1.93 1.37 7.55
C THR A 108 2.65 2.25 6.54
N VAL A 109 1.89 2.93 5.69
CA VAL A 109 2.34 3.95 4.75
C VAL A 109 1.50 5.22 4.90
N SER A 110 2.11 6.37 4.65
CA SER A 110 1.51 7.69 4.82
C SER A 110 2.11 8.68 3.83
N ASP A 111 1.33 9.67 3.41
CA ASP A 111 1.79 10.84 2.64
C ASP A 111 2.37 11.95 3.55
N LYS A 112 2.30 11.74 4.88
CA LYS A 112 2.77 12.67 5.91
C LYS A 112 3.72 11.97 6.88
N PRO A 113 4.67 12.71 7.50
CA PRO A 113 5.41 12.20 8.64
C PRO A 113 4.47 11.75 9.76
N GLY A 114 4.91 10.78 10.56
CA GLY A 114 4.12 10.29 11.67
C GLY A 114 4.70 9.02 12.27
N LYS A 115 3.87 8.34 13.07
CA LYS A 115 4.21 7.07 13.71
C LYS A 115 3.43 5.92 13.10
N CYS A 116 4.08 4.76 13.04
CA CYS A 116 3.43 3.48 12.79
C CYS A 116 2.58 3.09 14.01
N GLY A 117 1.58 2.21 13.83
CA GLY A 117 0.77 1.67 14.92
C GLY A 117 1.58 0.94 16.01
N CYS A 118 2.80 0.50 15.71
CA CYS A 118 3.74 -0.06 16.68
C CYS A 118 4.55 0.99 17.47
N GLY A 119 4.32 2.28 17.25
CA GLY A 119 4.97 3.40 17.95
C GLY A 119 6.26 3.93 17.31
N MET A 120 6.84 3.21 16.35
CA MET A 120 8.04 3.64 15.62
C MET A 120 7.74 4.80 14.66
N ASP A 121 8.69 5.71 14.49
CA ASP A 121 8.56 6.77 13.47
C ASP A 121 8.60 6.18 12.06
N LEU A 122 7.78 6.74 11.18
CA LEU A 122 7.77 6.36 9.77
C LEU A 122 9.03 6.92 9.09
N LYS A 123 9.68 6.07 8.31
CA LYS A 123 10.85 6.41 7.48
C LYS A 123 10.38 6.98 6.15
N LYS A 124 11.06 8.00 5.65
CA LYS A 124 10.98 8.44 4.25
C LYS A 124 12.31 8.16 3.57
N VAL A 125 12.28 7.78 2.30
CA VAL A 125 13.48 7.54 1.50
C VAL A 125 13.40 8.37 0.23
N ASP A 126 14.40 9.22 0.04
CA ASP A 126 14.57 10.09 -1.12
C ASP A 126 15.69 9.56 -2.03
#